data_AF-A0A0B5GXS1-F1
#
_entry.id   AF-A0A0B5GXS1-F1
#
_cell.length_a   1.000
_cell.length_b   1.000
_cell.length_c   1.000
_cell.angle_alpha   90.00
_cell.angle_beta   90.00
_cell.angle_gamma   90.00
#
_symmetry.space_group_name_H-M   'P 1'
#
loop_
_entity.id
_entity.type
_entity.pdbx_description
1 polymer ?
#
loop_
_entity_poly.entity_id
_entity_poly.type
_entity_poly.pdbx_seq_one_letter_code
_entity_poly.pdbx_strand_id
1 'polypeptide(L)'
;MTSDDDLSALITDLVTTLQELETEVEPTTDSGLPRPPTPSELLRFTSDVTIPAVILVLKTNIEALKILRRALRMAEGRPTSTGSASDEVRQRASDLSRATLSRLDGALTDLQQAVEGTPEDEEARELIQEAQQLRGQIQDRLANEPGVSEEVDSDQVTDVPVDVDAELRSIKDDIEGPDRDDTGPEDGEGSDEE
;
A
#
# COMPACT_ATOMS: atom_id res chain seq x y z
N MET A 1 20.67 30.09 25.50
CA MET A 1 21.55 29.13 24.79
C MET A 1 21.33 27.70 25.26
N THR A 2 20.83 27.46 26.48
CA THR A 2 20.61 26.11 27.04
C THR A 2 19.50 25.27 26.38
N SER A 3 18.41 25.87 25.89
CA SER A 3 17.27 25.11 25.35
C SER A 3 17.55 24.35 24.05
N ASP A 4 18.54 24.79 23.28
CA ASP A 4 18.95 24.13 22.02
C ASP A 4 19.85 22.92 22.29
N ASP A 5 20.72 23.03 23.31
CA ASP A 5 21.57 21.95 23.80
C ASP A 5 20.73 20.83 24.45
N ASP A 6 19.71 21.19 25.25
CA ASP A 6 18.80 20.22 25.89
C ASP A 6 17.97 19.45 24.86
N LEU A 7 17.50 20.13 23.80
CA LEU A 7 16.76 19.50 22.71
C LEU A 7 17.66 18.57 21.89
N SER A 8 18.90 18.97 21.63
CA SER A 8 19.89 18.15 20.93
C SER A 8 20.24 16.88 21.71
N ALA A 9 20.31 16.97 23.05
CA ALA A 9 20.52 15.82 23.92
C ALA A 9 19.33 14.84 23.88
N LEU A 10 18.10 15.35 23.97
CA LEU A 10 16.87 14.55 23.87
C LEU A 10 16.72 13.87 22.50
N ILE A 11 17.09 14.57 21.42
CA ILE A 11 17.08 13.99 20.06
C ILE A 11 18.13 12.89 19.94
N THR A 12 19.33 13.10 20.49
CA THR A 12 20.40 12.10 20.46
C THR A 12 20.02 10.84 21.26
N ASP A 13 19.38 11.02 22.42
CA ASP A 13 18.88 9.93 23.26
C ASP A 13 17.73 9.17 22.58
N LEU A 14 16.82 9.88 21.92
CA LEU A 14 15.74 9.28 21.14
C LEU A 14 16.28 8.52 19.93
N VAL A 15 17.26 9.07 19.20
CA VAL A 15 17.91 8.37 18.08
C VAL A 15 18.61 7.11 18.56
N THR A 16 19.29 7.17 19.70
CA THR A 16 19.95 6.01 20.32
C THR A 16 18.94 4.95 20.72
N THR A 17 17.85 5.36 21.36
CA THR A 17 16.77 4.47 21.81
C THR A 17 16.04 3.85 20.61
N LEU A 18 15.80 4.62 19.54
CA LEU A 18 15.21 4.10 18.31
C LEU A 18 16.14 3.13 17.58
N GLN A 19 17.46 3.36 17.58
CA GLN A 19 18.43 2.40 17.07
C GLN A 19 18.48 1.12 17.90
N GLU A 20 18.38 1.23 19.22
CA GLU A 20 18.32 0.08 20.13
C GLU A 20 17.03 -0.73 19.91
N LEU A 21 15.88 -0.06 19.80
CA LEU A 21 14.61 -0.70 19.48
C LEU A 21 14.55 -1.28 18.06
N GLU A 22 15.11 -0.61 17.06
CA GLU A 22 15.20 -1.14 15.68
C GLU A 22 15.99 -2.46 15.63
N THR A 23 16.99 -2.60 16.52
CA THR A 23 17.77 -3.84 16.65
C THR A 23 16.98 -4.95 17.36
N GLU A 24 15.94 -4.61 18.13
CA GLU A 24 15.17 -5.54 18.96
C GLU A 24 13.82 -5.97 18.34
N VAL A 25 13.41 -5.38 17.22
CA VAL A 25 12.02 -5.45 16.75
C VAL A 25 11.61 -6.70 15.96
N GLU A 26 12.51 -7.64 15.64
CA GLU A 26 12.06 -8.90 15.04
C GLU A 26 12.72 -10.14 15.67
N PRO A 27 11.95 -11.20 15.98
CA PRO A 27 12.53 -12.51 16.25
C PRO A 27 13.23 -12.98 14.97
N THR A 28 14.52 -12.71 14.87
CA THR A 28 15.36 -13.21 13.79
C THR A 28 15.58 -14.70 13.95
N THR A 29 15.54 -15.45 12.84
CA THR A 29 15.97 -16.86 12.84
C THR A 29 17.46 -16.95 13.19
N ASP A 30 17.98 -18.14 13.52
CA ASP A 30 19.42 -18.36 13.72
C ASP A 30 20.29 -17.93 12.52
N SER A 31 19.67 -17.66 11.35
CA SER A 31 20.32 -17.14 10.14
C SER A 31 20.17 -15.62 9.93
N GLY A 32 19.63 -14.87 10.90
CA GLY A 32 19.51 -13.41 10.83
C GLY A 32 18.41 -12.90 9.88
N LEU A 33 17.54 -13.78 9.40
CA LEU A 33 16.40 -13.41 8.56
C LEU A 33 15.18 -13.10 9.46
N PRO A 34 14.36 -12.09 9.13
CA PRO A 34 13.12 -11.85 9.85
C PRO A 34 12.22 -13.08 9.74
N ARG A 35 11.79 -13.62 10.88
CA ARG A 35 10.91 -14.80 10.90
C ARG A 35 9.54 -14.38 10.37
N PRO A 36 8.95 -15.13 9.42
CA PRO A 36 7.58 -14.85 8.99
C PRO A 36 6.61 -15.00 10.18
N PRO A 37 5.63 -14.10 10.31
CA PRO A 37 4.68 -14.15 11.42
C PRO A 37 3.89 -15.45 11.38
N THR A 38 3.62 -16.01 12.55
CA THR A 38 2.82 -17.23 12.66
C THR A 38 1.33 -16.91 12.41
N PRO A 39 0.54 -17.86 11.89
CA PRO A 39 -0.90 -17.66 11.68
C PRO A 39 -1.64 -17.19 12.95
N SER A 40 -1.21 -17.65 14.13
CA SER A 40 -1.75 -17.24 15.43
C SER A 40 -1.41 -15.79 15.79
N GLU A 41 -0.21 -15.30 15.44
CA GLU A 41 0.19 -13.90 15.63
C GLU A 41 -0.62 -12.96 14.72
N LEU A 42 -0.93 -13.37 13.49
CA LEU A 42 -1.78 -12.58 12.58
C LEU A 42 -3.22 -12.46 13.09
N LEU A 43 -3.79 -13.55 13.59
CA LEU A 43 -5.13 -13.54 14.21
C LEU A 43 -5.15 -12.63 15.44
N ARG A 44 -4.10 -12.67 16.25
CA ARG A 44 -3.97 -11.85 17.45
C ARG A 44 -3.73 -10.37 17.14
N PHE A 45 -2.91 -10.05 16.15
CA PHE A 45 -2.74 -8.66 15.66
C PHE A 45 -4.06 -8.09 15.14
N THR A 46 -4.83 -8.93 14.45
CA THR A 46 -6.15 -8.52 13.93
C THR A 46 -7.12 -8.24 15.08
N SER A 47 -7.15 -9.10 16.12
CA SER A 47 -8.01 -8.89 17.30
C SER A 47 -7.57 -7.71 18.16
N ASP A 48 -6.28 -7.54 18.38
CA ASP A 48 -5.76 -6.63 19.40
C ASP A 48 -5.53 -5.21 18.84
N VAL A 49 -5.30 -5.09 17.52
CA VAL A 49 -4.93 -3.81 16.89
C VAL A 49 -5.88 -3.45 15.74
N THR A 50 -6.02 -4.33 14.74
CA THR A 50 -6.73 -3.96 13.49
C THR A 50 -8.22 -3.76 13.72
N ILE A 51 -8.89 -4.71 14.37
CA ILE A 51 -10.32 -4.62 14.67
C ILE A 51 -10.62 -3.39 15.54
N PRO A 52 -9.92 -3.13 16.67
CA PRO A 52 -10.10 -1.92 17.46
C PRO A 52 -9.88 -0.62 16.68
N ALA A 53 -8.86 -0.56 15.82
CA ALA A 53 -8.58 0.61 15.00
C ALA A 53 -9.72 0.88 13.99
N VAL A 54 -10.21 -0.16 13.32
CA VAL A 54 -11.34 -0.04 12.39
C VAL A 54 -12.61 0.40 13.12
N ILE A 55 -12.88 -0.15 14.30
CA ILE A 55 -13.99 0.30 15.15
C ILE A 55 -13.85 1.78 15.51
N LEU A 56 -12.64 2.26 15.82
CA LEU A 56 -12.39 3.66 16.14
C LEU A 56 -12.68 4.58 14.95
N VAL A 57 -12.21 4.23 13.75
CA VAL A 57 -12.49 4.98 12.52
C VAL A 57 -14.00 5.04 12.27
N LEU A 58 -14.71 3.92 12.38
CA LEU A 58 -16.16 3.88 12.21
C LEU A 58 -16.89 4.73 13.26
N LYS A 59 -16.49 4.68 14.53
CA LYS A 59 -17.04 5.50 15.61
C LYS A 59 -16.85 6.99 15.32
N THR A 60 -15.68 7.38 14.85
CA THR A 60 -15.38 8.75 14.43
C THR A 60 -16.28 9.19 13.28
N ASN A 61 -16.47 8.33 12.27
CA ASN A 61 -17.40 8.61 11.16
C ASN A 61 -18.83 8.80 11.66
N ILE A 62 -19.29 7.95 12.58
CA ILE A 62 -20.62 8.07 13.19
C ILE A 62 -20.76 9.39 13.97
N GLU A 63 -19.75 9.78 14.76
CA GLU A 63 -19.77 11.06 15.48
C GLU A 63 -19.77 12.26 14.52
N ALA A 64 -19.00 12.21 13.44
CA ALA A 64 -19.02 13.23 12.39
C ALA A 64 -20.42 13.37 11.76
N LEU A 65 -21.09 12.25 11.47
CA LEU A 65 -22.46 12.25 10.94
C LEU A 65 -23.48 12.80 11.96
N LYS A 66 -23.29 12.57 13.26
CA LYS A 66 -24.14 13.18 14.31
C LYS A 66 -23.97 14.69 14.36
N ILE A 67 -22.74 15.19 14.22
CA ILE A 67 -22.46 16.63 14.13
C ILE A 67 -23.14 17.23 12.90
N LEU A 68 -23.00 16.58 11.74
CA LEU A 68 -23.66 17.01 10.50
C LEU A 68 -25.18 17.05 10.67
N ARG A 69 -25.79 16.02 11.26
CA ARG A 69 -27.23 15.99 11.56
C ARG A 69 -27.63 17.16 12.46
N ARG A 70 -26.82 17.51 13.46
CA ARG A 70 -27.08 18.66 14.35
C ARG A 70 -26.97 19.98 13.60
N ALA A 71 -26.01 20.11 12.70
CA ALA A 71 -25.88 21.28 11.82
C ALA A 71 -27.09 21.43 10.88
N LEU A 72 -27.52 20.35 10.24
CA LEU A 72 -28.72 20.33 9.39
C LEU A 72 -29.99 20.68 10.18
N ARG A 73 -30.17 20.13 11.39
CA ARG A 73 -31.27 20.52 12.28
C ARG A 73 -31.25 22.02 12.60
N MET A 74 -30.07 22.59 12.81
CA MET A 74 -29.92 24.01 13.12
C MET A 74 -30.21 24.90 11.91
N ALA A 75 -29.93 24.42 10.69
CA ALA A 75 -30.30 25.09 9.45
C ALA A 75 -31.81 25.04 9.21
N GLU A 76 -32.46 23.91 9.45
CA GLU A 76 -33.92 23.74 9.34
C GLU A 76 -34.69 24.64 10.34
N GLY A 77 -34.11 24.89 11.52
CA GLY A 77 -34.71 25.74 12.56
C GLY A 77 -34.64 27.25 12.31
N ARG A 78 -33.99 27.72 11.25
CA ARG A 78 -33.84 29.15 10.96
C ARG A 78 -34.75 29.54 9.78
N PRO A 79 -35.79 30.38 9.98
CA PRO A 79 -36.58 30.88 8.86
C PRO A 79 -35.64 31.59 7.88
N THR A 80 -35.74 31.17 6.62
CA THR A 80 -34.88 31.53 5.48
C THR A 80 -34.60 33.03 5.40
N SER A 81 -33.50 33.46 6.01
CA SER A 81 -32.87 34.75 5.73
C SER A 81 -31.83 34.54 4.61
N THR A 82 -32.24 33.87 3.54
CA THR A 82 -31.37 33.23 2.53
C THR A 82 -31.14 34.15 1.32
N GLY A 83 -30.95 35.45 1.57
CA GLY A 83 -30.65 36.44 0.53
C GLY A 83 -29.16 36.73 0.43
N SER A 84 -28.55 37.22 1.51
CA SER A 84 -27.18 37.74 1.43
C SER A 84 -26.08 36.67 1.53
N ALA A 85 -26.26 35.61 2.33
CA ALA A 85 -25.25 34.56 2.47
C ALA A 85 -25.18 33.62 1.25
N SER A 86 -26.29 33.45 0.54
CA SER A 86 -26.39 32.61 -0.67
C SER A 86 -25.74 33.29 -1.88
N ASP A 87 -25.87 34.61 -2.01
CA ASP A 87 -25.24 35.38 -3.10
C ASP A 87 -23.71 35.38 -2.98
N GLU A 88 -23.17 35.51 -1.77
CA GLU A 88 -21.72 35.48 -1.55
C GLU A 88 -21.10 34.10 -1.86
N VAL A 89 -21.83 33.03 -1.53
CA VAL A 89 -21.43 31.65 -1.87
C VAL A 89 -21.53 31.41 -3.37
N ARG A 90 -22.59 31.89 -4.02
CA ARG A 90 -22.77 31.78 -5.48
C ARG A 90 -21.68 32.54 -6.25
N GLN A 91 -21.28 33.71 -5.75
CA GLN A 91 -20.19 34.49 -6.34
C GLN A 91 -18.86 33.72 -6.24
N ARG A 92 -18.51 33.22 -5.06
CA ARG A 92 -17.29 32.39 -4.86
C ARG A 92 -17.29 31.13 -5.71
N ALA A 93 -18.42 30.46 -5.83
CA ALA A 93 -18.56 29.29 -6.69
C ALA A 93 -18.32 29.66 -8.16
N SER A 94 -18.87 30.79 -8.62
CA SER A 94 -18.70 31.26 -10.00
C SER A 94 -17.25 31.65 -10.31
N ASP A 95 -16.58 32.33 -9.38
CA ASP A 95 -15.17 32.72 -9.52
C ASP A 95 -14.26 31.49 -9.57
N LEU A 96 -14.50 30.50 -8.71
CA LEU A 96 -13.78 29.23 -8.72
C LEU A 96 -14.02 28.46 -10.02
N SER A 97 -15.27 28.36 -10.48
CA SER A 97 -15.59 27.72 -11.76
C SER A 97 -14.85 28.37 -12.92
N ARG A 98 -14.77 29.70 -12.96
CA ARG A 98 -14.03 30.41 -14.00
C ARG A 98 -12.53 30.16 -13.93
N ALA A 99 -11.95 30.12 -12.72
CA ALA A 99 -10.54 29.80 -12.53
C ALA A 99 -10.20 28.36 -12.97
N THR A 100 -11.07 27.39 -12.66
CA THR A 100 -10.89 26.00 -13.08
C THR A 100 -11.01 25.83 -14.58
N LEU A 101 -11.99 26.49 -15.23
CA LEU A 101 -12.13 26.47 -16.68
C LEU A 101 -10.90 27.08 -17.37
N SER A 102 -10.38 28.20 -16.86
CA SER A 102 -9.15 28.82 -17.40
C SER A 102 -7.93 27.91 -17.29
N ARG A 103 -7.83 27.11 -16.22
CA ARG A 103 -6.75 26.12 -16.08
C ARG A 103 -6.92 24.93 -17.02
N LEU A 104 -8.17 24.50 -17.25
CA LEU A 104 -8.47 23.42 -18.19
C LEU A 104 -8.16 23.83 -19.63
N ASP A 105 -8.53 25.04 -20.05
CA ASP A 105 -8.21 25.55 -21.38
C ASP A 105 -6.68 25.64 -21.60
N GLY A 106 -5.93 26.04 -20.57
CA GLY A 106 -4.46 26.00 -20.59
C GLY A 106 -3.93 24.57 -20.79
N ALA A 107 -4.37 23.63 -19.94
CA ALA A 107 -3.93 22.23 -20.05
C ALA A 107 -4.32 21.56 -21.38
N LEU A 108 -5.46 21.94 -21.98
CA LEU A 108 -5.87 21.46 -23.31
C LEU A 108 -5.01 22.05 -24.42
N THR A 109 -4.59 23.30 -24.28
CA THR A 109 -3.63 23.95 -25.19
C THR A 109 -2.26 23.26 -25.09
N ASP A 110 -1.78 23.01 -23.88
CA ASP A 110 -0.52 22.29 -23.63
C ASP A 110 -0.56 20.87 -24.20
N LEU A 111 -1.68 20.17 -24.04
CA LEU A 111 -1.89 18.84 -24.62
C LEU A 111 -1.91 18.87 -26.15
N GLN A 112 -2.60 19.84 -26.75
CA GLN A 112 -2.61 20.02 -28.20
C GLN A 112 -1.20 20.27 -28.72
N GLN A 113 -0.42 21.10 -28.04
CA GLN A 113 0.93 21.44 -28.44
C GLN A 113 1.94 20.30 -28.21
N ALA A 114 1.73 19.48 -27.17
CA ALA A 114 2.48 18.24 -26.96
C ALA A 114 2.18 17.20 -28.07
N VAL A 115 0.93 17.11 -28.54
CA VAL A 115 0.55 16.28 -29.70
C VAL A 115 1.16 16.81 -31.00
N GLU A 116 1.30 18.14 -31.12
CA GLU A 116 2.00 18.80 -32.25
C GLU A 116 3.54 18.78 -32.09
N GLY A 117 4.07 18.25 -30.98
CA GLY A 117 5.48 17.91 -30.79
C GLY A 117 6.40 19.03 -30.32
N THR A 118 5.87 20.14 -29.79
CA THR A 118 6.70 21.26 -29.29
C THR A 118 6.36 21.62 -27.85
N PRO A 119 6.98 20.97 -26.84
CA PRO A 119 6.83 21.39 -25.45
C PRO A 119 7.36 22.83 -25.26
N GLU A 120 6.57 23.72 -24.64
CA GLU A 120 7.00 25.10 -24.32
C GLU A 120 7.96 25.15 -23.14
N ASP A 121 7.78 24.23 -22.18
CA ASP A 121 8.59 24.14 -20.98
C ASP A 121 10.05 23.81 -21.33
N GLU A 122 10.97 24.58 -20.80
CA GLU A 122 12.41 24.37 -20.98
C GLU A 122 12.86 23.06 -20.32
N GLU A 123 12.30 22.72 -19.15
CA GLU A 123 12.59 21.48 -18.42
C GLU A 123 12.11 20.26 -19.22
N ALA A 124 10.93 20.35 -19.84
CA ALA A 124 10.42 19.29 -20.71
C ALA A 124 11.27 19.09 -21.97
N ARG A 125 11.83 20.17 -22.52
CA ARG A 125 12.74 20.11 -23.68
C ARG A 125 14.07 19.44 -23.33
N GLU A 126 14.62 19.75 -22.14
CA GLU A 126 15.83 19.12 -21.62
C GLU A 126 15.64 17.60 -21.43
N LEU A 127 14.55 17.18 -20.78
CA LEU A 127 14.25 15.76 -20.55
C LEU A 127 14.05 14.97 -21.85
N ILE A 128 13.42 15.56 -22.87
CA ILE A 128 13.26 14.91 -24.17
C ILE A 128 14.61 14.77 -24.89
N GLN A 129 15.48 15.78 -24.78
CA GLN A 129 16.82 15.72 -25.36
C GLN A 129 17.66 14.64 -24.68
N GLU A 130 17.59 14.54 -23.35
CA GLU A 130 18.25 13.49 -22.56
C GLU A 130 17.72 12.09 -22.94
N ALA A 131 16.40 11.93 -23.07
CA ALA A 131 15.81 10.66 -23.48
C ALA A 131 16.24 10.24 -24.90
N GLN A 132 16.34 11.19 -25.84
CA GLN A 132 16.85 10.93 -27.19
C GLN A 132 18.33 10.54 -27.17
N GLN A 133 19.13 11.19 -26.33
CA GLN A 133 20.54 10.88 -26.14
C GLN A 133 20.73 9.48 -25.53
N LEU A 134 19.94 9.12 -24.51
CA LEU A 134 19.97 7.81 -23.88
C LEU A 134 19.56 6.70 -24.86
N ARG A 135 18.53 6.95 -25.69
CA ARG A 135 18.15 6.02 -26.77
C ARG A 135 19.29 5.78 -27.76
N GLY A 136 20.01 6.84 -28.14
CA GLY A 136 21.20 6.72 -28.99
C GLY A 136 22.29 5.86 -28.34
N GLN A 137 22.59 6.10 -27.06
CA GLN A 137 23.57 5.29 -26.31
C GLN A 137 23.17 3.82 -26.19
N ILE A 138 21.88 3.52 -26.00
CA ILE A 138 21.36 2.15 -25.98
C ILE A 138 21.50 1.50 -27.36
N GLN A 139 21.16 2.22 -28.43
CA GLN A 139 21.31 1.73 -29.80
C GLN A 139 22.77 1.47 -30.16
N ASP A 140 23.68 2.36 -29.76
CA ASP A 140 25.12 2.19 -29.95
C ASP A 140 25.64 1.01 -29.12
N ARG A 141 25.18 0.84 -27.88
CA ARG A 141 25.54 -0.32 -27.05
C ARG A 141 25.05 -1.62 -27.69
N LEU A 142 23.81 -1.64 -28.17
CA LEU A 142 23.20 -2.80 -28.84
C LEU A 142 23.87 -3.11 -30.17
N ALA A 143 24.29 -2.10 -30.93
CA ALA A 143 24.98 -2.26 -32.21
C ALA A 143 26.46 -2.68 -32.05
N ASN A 144 27.10 -2.28 -30.95
CA ASN A 144 28.47 -2.66 -30.62
C ASN A 144 28.57 -3.96 -29.82
N GLU A 145 27.45 -4.57 -29.42
CA GLU A 145 27.41 -5.91 -28.83
C GLU A 145 27.42 -6.96 -29.96
N PRO A 146 28.52 -7.73 -30.14
CA PRO A 146 28.59 -8.71 -31.20
C PRO A 146 27.78 -9.96 -30.84
N GLY A 147 26.56 -10.02 -31.36
CA GLY A 147 25.85 -11.27 -31.65
C GLY A 147 24.98 -11.86 -30.55
N VAL A 148 23.72 -11.43 -30.50
CA VAL A 148 22.58 -12.35 -30.33
C VAL A 148 21.51 -11.93 -31.34
N SER A 149 21.79 -12.16 -32.62
CA SER A 149 20.71 -12.34 -33.60
C SER A 149 20.20 -13.77 -33.44
N GLU A 150 19.53 -14.04 -32.31
CA GLU A 150 18.62 -15.17 -32.24
C GLU A 150 17.31 -14.67 -32.84
N GLU A 151 17.05 -15.07 -34.07
CA GLU A 151 15.68 -15.28 -34.54
C GLU A 151 15.03 -16.20 -33.51
N VAL A 152 14.27 -15.61 -32.58
CA VAL A 152 13.48 -16.36 -31.60
C VAL A 152 12.32 -16.99 -32.37
N ASP A 153 12.59 -18.16 -32.95
CA ASP A 153 11.58 -19.05 -33.49
C ASP A 153 10.60 -19.35 -32.36
N SER A 154 9.33 -18.98 -32.56
CA SER A 154 8.31 -18.86 -31.52
C SER A 154 7.78 -20.21 -31.00
N ASP A 155 8.50 -21.29 -31.26
CA ASP A 155 8.04 -22.68 -31.12
C ASP A 155 8.69 -23.46 -29.96
N GLN A 156 9.50 -22.80 -29.11
CA GLN A 156 10.06 -23.41 -27.89
C GLN A 156 9.53 -22.74 -26.62
N VAL A 157 8.21 -22.74 -26.44
CA VAL A 157 7.65 -22.73 -25.10
C VAL A 157 7.84 -24.15 -24.57
N THR A 158 8.84 -24.37 -23.72
CA THR A 158 8.94 -25.63 -22.98
C THR A 158 7.75 -25.69 -22.02
N ASP A 159 6.66 -26.29 -22.49
CA ASP A 159 5.54 -26.74 -21.66
C ASP A 159 6.12 -27.75 -20.67
N VAL A 160 6.41 -27.31 -19.46
CA VAL A 160 6.84 -28.19 -18.37
C VAL A 160 5.55 -28.78 -17.80
N PRO A 161 5.24 -30.06 -18.05
CA PRO A 161 4.00 -30.66 -17.56
C PRO A 161 4.09 -30.78 -16.03
N VAL A 162 3.43 -29.86 -15.33
CA VAL A 162 3.32 -29.91 -13.87
C VAL A 162 2.21 -30.90 -13.52
N ASP A 163 2.56 -32.02 -12.88
CA ASP A 163 1.59 -32.99 -12.37
C ASP A 163 0.99 -32.48 -11.06
N VAL A 164 -0.15 -31.81 -11.19
CA VAL A 164 -0.88 -31.21 -10.07
C VAL A 164 -1.28 -32.27 -9.04
N ASP A 165 -1.52 -33.53 -9.45
CA ASP A 165 -1.94 -34.58 -8.53
C ASP A 165 -0.80 -35.04 -7.61
N ALA A 166 0.44 -35.00 -8.10
CA ALA A 166 1.63 -35.29 -7.30
C ALA A 166 1.91 -34.18 -6.29
N GLU A 167 1.83 -32.92 -6.72
CA GLU A 167 2.03 -31.74 -5.86
C GLU A 167 0.99 -31.68 -4.73
N LEU A 168 -0.28 -31.95 -5.05
CA LEU A 168 -1.34 -31.96 -4.05
C LEU A 168 -1.18 -33.06 -2.99
N ARG A 169 -0.63 -34.22 -3.36
CA ARG A 169 -0.32 -35.28 -2.39
C ARG A 169 0.82 -34.91 -1.47
N SER A 170 1.88 -34.30 -2.00
CA SER A 170 2.99 -33.82 -1.17
C SER A 170 2.53 -32.82 -0.11
N ILE A 171 1.65 -31.88 -0.50
CA ILE A 171 1.06 -30.91 0.43
C ILE A 171 0.16 -31.59 1.46
N LYS A 172 -0.59 -32.62 1.04
CA LYS A 172 -1.47 -33.38 1.94
C LYS A 172 -0.68 -34.17 2.98
N ASP A 173 0.39 -34.86 2.59
CA ASP A 173 1.24 -35.63 3.51
C ASP A 173 1.98 -34.71 4.51
N ASP A 174 2.35 -33.49 4.09
CA ASP A 174 2.91 -32.47 4.99
C ASP A 174 1.88 -31.98 6.03
N ILE A 175 0.60 -31.90 5.64
CA ILE A 175 -0.50 -31.48 6.53
C ILE A 175 -0.94 -32.61 7.47
N GLU A 176 -0.97 -33.85 6.98
CA GLU A 176 -1.44 -35.05 7.68
C GLU A 176 -0.29 -35.81 8.38
N GLY A 177 0.77 -35.08 8.79
CA GLY A 177 2.02 -35.64 9.33
C GLY A 177 1.86 -36.82 10.30
N PRO A 178 2.84 -37.73 10.36
CA PRO A 178 2.67 -39.11 10.81
C PRO A 178 1.95 -39.19 12.15
N ASP A 179 0.79 -39.85 12.14
CA ASP A 179 0.01 -40.22 13.31
C ASP A 179 0.95 -40.71 14.41
N ARG A 180 1.02 -39.96 15.51
CA ARG A 180 1.65 -40.46 16.73
C ARG A 180 0.75 -41.60 17.21
N ASP A 181 1.24 -42.83 17.09
CA ASP A 181 0.70 -44.01 17.74
C ASP A 181 0.39 -43.69 19.21
N ASP A 182 -0.87 -43.41 19.52
CA ASP A 182 -1.38 -43.35 20.88
C ASP A 182 -1.64 -44.79 21.33
N THR A 183 -0.55 -45.48 21.69
CA THR A 183 -0.62 -46.69 22.51
C THR A 183 -1.18 -46.31 23.88
N GLY A 184 -2.51 -46.29 24.00
CA GLY A 184 -3.21 -46.21 25.27
C GLY A 184 -2.98 -47.49 26.09
N PRO A 185 -2.78 -47.40 27.42
CA PRO A 185 -2.53 -48.56 28.26
C PRO A 185 -3.79 -49.41 28.39
N GLU A 186 -3.63 -50.72 28.13
CA GLU A 186 -4.58 -51.76 28.54
C GLU A 186 -4.63 -51.79 30.08
N ASP A 187 -5.64 -51.14 30.66
CA ASP A 187 -6.10 -51.43 32.02
C ASP A 187 -7.51 -52.02 31.93
N GLY A 188 -7.62 -53.26 32.39
CA GLY A 188 -8.85 -54.03 32.37
C GLY A 188 -9.79 -53.73 33.54
N GLU A 189 -10.70 -54.69 33.69
CA GLU A 189 -11.52 -54.99 34.87
C GLU A 189 -12.98 -54.49 34.82
N GLY A 190 -13.92 -55.46 34.78
CA GLY A 190 -15.36 -55.21 34.95
C GLY A 190 -16.33 -56.19 34.29
N SER A 191 -16.14 -57.50 34.45
CA SER A 191 -17.21 -58.51 34.63
C SER A 191 -18.28 -57.98 35.61
N ASP A 192 -19.59 -58.22 35.59
CA ASP A 192 -20.50 -59.31 35.18
C ASP A 192 -21.90 -58.67 35.04
N GLU A 193 -22.72 -59.03 34.05
CA GLU A 193 -23.90 -59.94 34.11
C GLU A 193 -25.10 -59.49 34.98
N GLU A 194 -26.28 -59.92 34.51
CA GLU A 194 -27.66 -59.62 34.95
C GLU A 194 -28.04 -60.06 36.37
#